data_AF-A0A1B8TQM0-F1
#
_entry.id   AF-A0A1B8TQM0-F1
#
_cell.length_a   1.000
_cell.length_b   1.000
_cell.length_c   1.000
_cell.angle_alpha   90.00
_cell.angle_beta   90.00
_cell.angle_gamma   90.00
#
_symmetry.space_group_name_H-M   'P 1'
#
loop_
_entity.id
_entity.type
_entity.pdbx_description
1 polymer ?
#
loop_
_entity_poly.entity_id
_entity_poly.type
_entity_poly.pdbx_seq_one_letter_code
_entity_poly.pdbx_strand_id
1 'polypeptide(L)' 'MKRDYKKHFIILLICALGMYVSGKNLITIESIRTLLDGLNAMTFFTCFFPFVINALILVRKSLRMLIKIATH' A
#
# COMPACT_ATOMS: atom_id res chain seq x y z
N MET A 1 -18.44 -11.87 6.37
CA MET A 1 -17.34 -11.91 5.38
C MET A 1 -16.13 -12.60 6.01
N LYS A 2 -15.92 -13.90 5.78
CA LYS A 2 -14.70 -14.61 6.24
C LYS A 2 -13.51 -13.86 5.64
N ARG A 3 -12.73 -13.16 6.46
CA ARG A 3 -11.49 -12.49 6.05
C ARG A 3 -10.51 -13.59 5.64
N ASP A 4 -10.48 -13.92 4.36
CA ASP A 4 -9.43 -14.76 3.79
C ASP A 4 -8.12 -13.98 3.86
N TYR A 5 -7.42 -14.08 5.00
CA TYR A 5 -6.16 -13.41 5.27
C TYR A 5 -5.14 -13.61 4.14
N LYS A 6 -5.19 -14.76 3.47
CA LYS A 6 -4.37 -15.08 2.28
C LYS A 6 -4.64 -14.14 1.11
N LYS A 7 -5.91 -13.90 0.76
CA LYS A 7 -6.29 -12.99 -0.34
C LYS A 7 -5.87 -11.56 -0.02
N HIS A 8 -6.09 -11.15 1.23
CA HIS A 8 -5.72 -9.82 1.71
C HIS A 8 -4.20 -9.61 1.65
N PHE A 9 -3.42 -10.62 2.03
CA PHE A 9 -1.97 -10.60 1.96
C PHE A 9 -1.45 -10.53 0.52
N ILE A 10 -2.03 -11.34 -0.40
CA ILE A 10 -1.68 -11.32 -1.82
C ILE A 10 -1.95 -9.93 -2.43
N ILE A 11 -3.12 -9.34 -2.15
CA ILE A 11 -3.46 -7.99 -2.61
C ILE A 11 -2.45 -6.96 -2.08
N LEU A 12 -2.08 -7.07 -0.79
CA LEU A 12 -1.12 -6.16 -0.18
C LEU A 12 0.27 -6.28 -0.81
N LEU A 13 0.67 -7.50 -1.18
CA LEU A 13 1.94 -7.77 -1.83
C LEU A 13 1.96 -7.24 -3.27
N ILE A 14 0.87 -7.41 -4.02
CA ILE A 14 0.70 -6.85 -5.37
C ILE A 14 0.73 -5.31 -5.31
N CYS A 15 0.01 -4.70 -4.36
CA CYS A 15 0.04 -3.25 -4.17
C CYS A 15 1.43 -2.75 -3.79
N ALA A 16 2.17 -3.47 -2.94
CA ALA A 16 3.53 -3.12 -2.56
C ALA A 16 4.49 -3.15 -3.76
N LEU A 17 4.43 -4.21 -4.58
CA LEU A 17 5.23 -4.33 -5.79
C LEU A 17 4.87 -3.26 -6.83
N GLY A 18 3.58 -3.03 -7.06
CA GLY A 18 3.09 -2.00 -7.98
C GLY A 18 3.55 -0.61 -7.57
N MET A 19 3.43 -0.26 -6.28
CA MET A 19 3.97 1.01 -5.77
C MET A 19 5.48 1.11 -5.87
N TYR A 20 6.23 0.04 -5.61
CA TYR A 20 7.70 0.08 -5.70
C TYR A 20 8.15 0.36 -7.14
N VAL A 21 7.57 -0.34 -8.11
CA VAL A 21 7.91 -0.19 -9.53
C VAL A 21 7.43 1.16 -10.06
N SER A 22 6.15 1.51 -9.87
CA SER A 22 5.60 2.79 -10.33
C SER A 22 6.22 3.99 -9.60
N GLY A 23 6.54 3.84 -8.32
CA GLY A 23 7.19 4.87 -7.50
C GLY A 23 8.63 5.14 -7.93
N LYS A 24 9.41 4.10 -8.27
CA LYS A 24 10.75 4.29 -8.85
C LYS A 24 10.69 5.09 -10.14
N ASN A 25 9.75 4.77 -11.03
CA ASN A 25 9.55 5.54 -12.26
C ASN A 25 9.12 6.98 -11.97
N LEU A 26 8.19 7.19 -11.02
CA LEU A 26 7.71 8.52 -10.66
C LEU A 26 8.81 9.42 -10.08
N ILE A 27 9.67 8.88 -9.22
CA ILE A 27 10.77 9.64 -8.60
C ILE A 27 11.79 10.11 -9.65
N THR A 28 11.95 9.36 -10.74
CA THR A 28 12.84 9.73 -11.86
C THR A 28 12.22 10.70 -12.86
N ILE A 29 10.92 11.00 -12.76
CA ILE A 29 10.21 11.89 -13.69
C ILE A 29 10.05 13.27 -13.02
N GLU A 30 10.73 14.29 -13.54
CA GLU A 30 10.59 15.68 -13.05
C GLU A 30 9.23 16.30 -13.39
N SER A 31 8.59 15.87 -14.48
CA SER A 31 7.29 16.36 -14.91
C SER A 31 6.60 15.33 -15.81
N ILE A 32 5.28 15.18 -15.66
CA ILE A 32 4.46 14.28 -16.48
C ILE A 32 4.46 14.82 -17.92
N ARG A 33 5.31 14.26 -18.77
CA ARG A 33 5.45 14.68 -20.17
C ARG A 33 4.78 13.71 -21.13
N THR A 34 4.63 12.45 -20.73
CA THR A 34 4.04 11.40 -21.57
C THR A 34 2.81 10.76 -20.94
N LEU A 35 1.95 10.16 -21.77
CA LEU A 35 0.83 9.34 -21.32
C LEU A 35 1.29 8.19 -20.40
N LEU A 36 2.49 7.67 -20.63
CA LEU A 36 3.07 6.60 -19.81
C LEU A 36 3.43 7.08 -18.39
N ASP A 37 3.91 8.32 -18.26
CA ASP A 37 4.16 8.94 -16.95
C ASP A 37 2.87 9.13 -16.17
N GLY A 38 1.81 9.58 -16.87
CA GLY A 38 0.47 9.71 -16.30
C GLY A 38 -0.11 8.37 -15.85
N LEU A 39 0.06 7.32 -16.65
CA LEU A 39 -0.38 5.97 -16.32
C LEU A 39 0.37 5.40 -15.11
N ASN A 40 1.69 5.65 -15.02
CA ASN A 40 2.49 5.27 -13.86
C ASN A 40 2.03 6.01 -12.60
N ALA A 41 1.72 7.31 -12.70
CA ALA A 41 1.21 8.10 -11.58
C ALA A 41 -0.16 7.60 -11.09
N MET A 42 -1.09 7.36 -12.02
CA MET A 42 -2.41 6.80 -11.69
C MET A 42 -2.29 5.44 -11.01
N THR A 43 -1.48 4.54 -11.58
CA THR A 43 -1.25 3.20 -11.03
C THR A 43 -0.63 3.27 -9.62
N PHE A 44 0.32 4.17 -9.42
CA PHE A 44 0.93 4.42 -8.11
C PHE A 44 -0.13 4.82 -7.08
N PHE A 45 -0.96 5.83 -7.39
CA PHE A 45 -2.01 6.27 -6.46
C PHE A 45 -3.08 5.20 -6.21
N THR A 46 -3.52 4.47 -7.25
CA THR A 46 -4.49 3.38 -7.11
C THR A 46 -3.97 2.25 -6.22
N CYS A 47 -2.67 1.95 -6.25
CA CYS A 47 -2.07 0.97 -5.35
C CYS A 47 -1.75 1.55 -3.95
N PHE A 48 -1.46 2.85 -3.86
CA PHE A 48 -1.09 3.54 -2.63
C PHE A 48 -2.22 3.60 -1.60
N PHE A 49 -3.41 4.07 -1.99
CA PHE A 49 -4.54 4.20 -1.08
C PHE A 49 -4.93 2.87 -0.38
N PRO A 50 -5.17 1.76 -1.09
CA PRO A 50 -5.49 0.49 -0.44
C PRO A 50 -4.34 -0.05 0.41
N PHE A 51 -3.08 0.18 0.02
CA PHE A 51 -1.95 -0.21 0.85
C PHE A 51 -1.91 0.57 2.16
N VAL A 52 -2.00 1.91 2.11
CA VAL A 52 -1.96 2.78 3.29
C VAL A 52 -3.10 2.47 4.24
N ILE A 53 -4.33 2.31 3.73
CA ILE A 53 -5.49 1.95 4.56
C ILE A 53 -5.25 0.62 5.29
N ASN A 54 -4.77 -0.40 4.57
CA ASN A 54 -4.53 -1.71 5.17
C ASN A 54 -3.35 -1.70 6.14
N ALA A 55 -2.28 -0.97 5.84
CA ALA A 55 -1.15 -0.77 6.72
C ALA A 55 -1.57 -0.07 8.02
N LEU A 56 -2.36 1.01 7.94
CA LEU A 56 -2.88 1.73 9.11
C LEU A 56 -3.79 0.85 9.97
N ILE A 57 -4.65 0.03 9.36
CA ILE A 57 -5.49 -0.93 10.09
C ILE A 57 -4.62 -1.95 10.82
N LEU A 58 -3.58 -2.47 10.17
CA LEU A 58 -2.67 -3.45 10.75
C LEU A 58 -1.88 -2.83 11.91
N VAL A 59 -1.28 -1.64 11.71
CA VAL A 59 -0.56 -0.90 12.74
C VAL A 59 -1.47 -0.60 13.94
N ARG A 60 -2.70 -0.12 13.72
CA ARG A 60 -3.68 0.11 14.81
C ARG A 60 -4.04 -1.16 15.57
N LYS A 61 -4.09 -2.31 14.90
CA LYS A 61 -4.32 -3.61 15.58
C LYS A 61 -3.10 -4.02 16.39
N SER A 62 -1.90 -3.91 15.82
CA SER A 62 -0.65 -4.23 16.50
C SER A 62 -0.42 -3.33 17.72
N LEU A 63 -0.67 -2.03 17.60
CA LEU A 63 -0.61 -1.08 18.72
C LEU A 63 -1.61 -1.43 19.82
N ARG A 64 -2.87 -1.76 19.47
CA ARG A 64 -3.85 -2.21 20.47
C ARG A 64 -3.43 -3.50 21.16
N MET A 65 -2.81 -4.44 20.45
CA MET A 65 -2.29 -5.67 21.04
C MET A 65 -1.13 -5.36 21.99
N LEU A 66 -0.18 -4.52 21.58
CA LEU A 66 0.95 -4.10 22.41
C LEU A 66 0.50 -3.37 23.68
N ILE A 67 -0.46 -2.45 23.56
CA ILE A 67 -1.05 -1.76 24.73
C ILE A 67 -1.65 -2.80 25.67
N LYS A 68 -2.45 -3.75 25.15
CA LYS A 68 -3.09 -4.79 25.95
C LYS A 68 -2.08 -5.72 26.64
N ILE A 69 -0.94 -5.99 26.02
CA ILE A 69 0.17 -6.73 26.62
C ILE A 69 0.86 -5.89 27.70
N ALA A 70 1.04 -4.58 27.48
CA ALA A 70 1.70 -3.69 28.42
C ALA A 70 0.82 -3.29 29.63
N THR A 71 -0.51 -3.44 29.53
CA THR A 71 -1.45 -3.18 30.65
C THR A 71 -1.80 -4.43 31.45
N HIS A 72 -1.22 -5.58 31.11
CA HIS A 72 -1.45 -6.87 31.78
C HIS A 72 -0.15 -7.36 32.45
#